data_AF-A0A7C0XCA1-F1
#
_entry.id   AF-A0A7C0XCA1-F1
#
_cell.length_a   1.000
_cell.length_b   1.000
_cell.length_c   1.000
_cell.angle_alpha   90.00
_cell.angle_beta   90.00
_cell.angle_gamma   90.00
#
_symmetry.space_group_name_H-M   'P 1'
#
loop_
_entity.id
_entity.type
_entity.pdbx_description
1 polymer ?
#
loop_
_entity_poly.entity_id
_entity_poly.type
_entity_poly.pdbx_seq_one_letter_code
_entity_poly.pdbx_strand_id
1 'polypeptide(L)'
;MKKTESGPGNMKGFIDDLKNELVRAREDKNRTTLLLVELDKEKNANKSSREFNLERVYKRISEILRNNDSLYRIAENRFAAILPVTYEAGGEAAALRLKKLIPERISECLNMPCSLSVGVLSVDPNETTDHKNLLASLEKDLFRDQECRELDYALIKKESEKEQTRHVVILGDKLPELDAVASILSLKDCEVHCISTLERGLNALRGHKKGVLVVAPDISVESRPETYKKIRSDRELHDIYIICLQKNSSMGHVIEPPSGLVDEILPADIGIDQIVRSVSAAFRVMDLKKEISKIPILLDIINFVGCTSHQLNQPLQVIIGKIEILLLNEMGDEDTCSMLKEIRKQALRAADINQKISRLVKHNISTNSKI
;
A
#
# COMPACT_ATOMS: atom_id res chain seq x y z
N MET A 1 23.32 28.78 4.55
CA MET A 1 23.70 29.26 5.90
C MET A 1 22.62 28.80 6.86
N LYS A 2 22.90 27.86 7.78
CA LYS A 2 21.90 27.40 8.76
C LYS A 2 21.58 28.56 9.70
N LYS A 3 20.33 29.06 9.70
CA LYS A 3 19.79 29.81 10.85
C LYS A 3 19.55 28.78 11.95
N THR A 4 20.53 28.58 12.84
CA THR A 4 20.49 27.57 13.90
C THR A 4 20.17 28.11 15.29
N GLU A 5 19.65 29.33 15.45
CA GLU A 5 19.42 29.92 16.78
C GLU A 5 18.02 30.52 17.03
N SER A 6 17.04 30.28 16.19
CA SER A 6 15.64 30.49 16.55
C SER A 6 14.94 29.14 16.53
N GLY A 7 14.10 28.86 17.54
CA GLY A 7 13.25 27.66 17.57
C GLY A 7 12.42 27.47 16.27
N PRO A 8 11.63 26.39 16.16
CA PRO A 8 10.93 26.06 14.93
C PRO A 8 10.20 27.29 14.37
N GLY A 9 10.57 27.69 13.15
CA GLY A 9 10.06 28.92 12.55
C GLY A 9 8.53 28.90 12.54
N ASN A 10 7.89 30.00 12.94
CA ASN A 10 6.44 30.10 13.05
C ASN A 10 5.80 30.54 11.72
N MET A 11 4.47 30.56 11.64
CA MET A 11 3.71 30.99 10.46
C MET A 11 4.15 32.36 9.93
N LYS A 12 4.48 33.31 10.83
CA LYS A 12 4.96 34.64 10.43
C LYS A 12 6.29 34.55 9.69
N GLY A 13 7.25 33.81 10.23
CA GLY A 13 8.55 33.57 9.59
C GLY A 13 8.42 32.88 8.23
N PHE A 14 7.50 31.92 8.11
CA PHE A 14 7.20 31.28 6.83
C PHE A 14 6.71 32.29 5.79
N ILE A 15 5.75 33.15 6.13
CA ILE A 15 5.19 34.15 5.21
C ILE A 15 6.26 35.15 4.77
N ASP A 16 7.11 35.61 5.69
CA ASP A 16 8.15 36.59 5.40
C ASP A 16 9.21 35.99 4.45
N ASP A 17 9.67 34.77 4.72
CA ASP A 17 10.63 34.09 3.85
C ASP A 17 10.01 33.67 2.50
N LEU A 18 8.72 33.32 2.47
CA LEU A 18 7.99 33.04 1.23
C LEU A 18 7.93 34.27 0.33
N LYS A 19 7.61 35.45 0.87
CA LYS A 19 7.59 36.70 0.09
C LYS A 19 8.95 36.98 -0.53
N ASN A 20 10.01 36.83 0.25
CA ASN A 20 11.38 37.04 -0.22
C ASN A 20 11.76 36.04 -1.32
N GLU A 21 11.40 34.76 -1.14
CA GLU A 21 11.69 33.72 -2.12
C GLU A 21 10.91 33.92 -3.43
N LEU A 22 9.67 34.38 -3.38
CA LEU A 22 8.89 34.70 -4.59
C LEU A 22 9.49 35.86 -5.39
N VAL A 23 10.09 36.85 -4.70
CA VAL A 23 10.83 37.93 -5.37
C VAL A 23 12.07 37.37 -6.05
N ARG A 24 12.87 36.55 -5.36
CA ARG A 24 14.07 35.91 -5.93
C ARG A 24 13.74 35.01 -7.12
N ALA A 25 12.71 34.17 -6.99
CA ALA A 25 12.24 33.30 -8.05
C ALA A 25 11.92 34.07 -9.33
N ARG A 26 11.28 35.25 -9.21
CA ARG A 26 11.01 36.17 -10.34
C ARG A 26 12.26 36.74 -10.97
N GLU A 27 13.16 37.26 -10.14
CA GLU A 27 14.41 37.88 -10.60
C GLU A 27 15.28 36.87 -11.36
N ASP A 28 15.46 35.68 -10.80
CA ASP A 28 16.32 34.64 -11.36
C ASP A 28 15.60 33.75 -12.39
N LYS A 29 14.30 34.00 -12.65
CA LYS A 29 13.42 33.17 -13.49
C LYS A 29 13.42 31.68 -13.10
N ASN A 30 13.54 31.42 -11.80
CA ASN A 30 13.54 30.09 -11.23
C ASN A 30 12.16 29.72 -10.67
N ARG A 31 11.84 28.43 -10.67
CA ARG A 31 10.65 27.91 -9.98
C ARG A 31 10.97 27.63 -8.52
N THR A 32 9.98 27.85 -7.65
CA THR A 32 10.05 27.47 -6.25
C THR A 32 8.87 26.57 -5.94
N THR A 33 9.11 25.52 -5.15
CA THR A 33 8.06 24.59 -4.71
C THR A 33 7.82 24.74 -3.22
N LEU A 34 6.56 24.66 -2.82
CA LEU A 34 6.10 24.70 -1.44
C LEU A 34 5.58 23.31 -1.05
N LEU A 35 5.82 22.92 0.20
CA LEU A 35 5.20 21.75 0.81
C LEU A 35 4.40 22.16 2.02
N LEU A 36 3.25 21.54 2.21
CA LEU A 36 2.48 21.58 3.45
C LEU A 36 2.34 20.15 3.96
N VAL A 37 2.93 19.88 5.12
CA VAL A 37 2.98 18.56 5.72
C VAL A 37 2.11 18.55 6.96
N GLU A 38 1.17 17.62 7.05
CA GLU A 38 0.34 17.41 8.23
C GLU A 38 0.53 15.99 8.76
N LEU A 39 0.76 15.86 10.07
CA LEU A 39 0.71 14.55 10.74
C LEU A 39 -0.74 14.13 10.93
N ASP A 40 -1.07 12.94 10.44
CA ASP A 40 -2.42 12.42 10.51
C ASP A 40 -2.72 11.95 11.94
N LYS A 41 -3.90 12.30 12.43
CA LYS A 41 -4.42 11.78 13.69
C LYS A 41 -5.16 10.49 13.38
N GLU A 42 -4.68 9.30 13.77
CA GLU A 42 -5.51 8.09 13.57
C GLU A 42 -6.79 8.25 14.40
N LYS A 43 -7.94 8.05 13.78
CA LYS A 43 -9.27 8.28 14.36
C LYS A 43 -9.57 7.38 15.59
N ASN A 44 -8.77 6.34 15.85
CA ASN A 44 -9.07 5.27 16.82
C ASN A 44 -8.12 5.11 18.01
N ALA A 45 -7.03 5.89 18.15
CA ALA A 45 -6.18 5.73 19.33
C ALA A 45 -6.74 6.51 20.52
N ASN A 46 -6.81 5.84 21.66
CA ASN A 46 -7.20 6.41 22.95
C ASN A 46 -6.53 7.77 23.20
N LYS A 47 -7.34 8.74 23.64
CA LYS A 47 -7.00 10.17 23.83
C LYS A 47 -5.81 10.43 24.78
N SER A 48 -5.27 9.43 25.49
CA SER A 48 -4.37 9.63 26.62
C SER A 48 -2.87 9.46 26.35
N SER A 49 -2.41 9.14 25.13
CA SER A 49 -0.97 8.86 24.89
C SER A 49 -0.32 9.55 23.69
N ARG A 50 -0.89 10.64 23.15
CA ARG A 50 -0.41 11.26 21.90
C ARG A 50 0.21 12.64 22.08
N GLU A 51 1.25 12.74 22.88
CA GLU A 51 2.26 13.76 22.60
C GLU A 51 3.28 13.14 21.66
N PHE A 52 3.03 13.26 20.35
CA PHE A 52 4.11 13.08 19.39
C PHE A 52 5.25 14.00 19.84
N ASN A 53 6.48 13.47 19.90
CA ASN A 53 7.63 14.34 20.09
C ASN A 53 7.82 15.12 18.78
N LEU A 54 7.08 16.24 18.65
CA LEU A 54 6.99 17.05 17.44
C LEU A 54 8.34 17.67 17.08
N GLU A 55 9.21 17.88 18.08
CA GLU A 55 10.59 18.29 17.87
C GLU A 55 11.40 17.21 17.14
N ARG A 56 11.17 15.94 17.49
CA ARG A 56 11.77 14.81 16.77
C ARG A 56 11.25 14.71 15.35
N VAL A 57 9.94 14.91 15.13
CA VAL A 57 9.35 14.95 13.79
C VAL A 57 10.01 16.06 12.96
N TYR A 58 10.05 17.28 13.51
CA TYR A 58 10.66 18.44 12.85
C TYR A 58 12.11 18.16 12.45
N LYS A 59 12.91 17.63 13.39
CA LYS A 59 14.30 17.24 13.12
C LYS A 59 14.41 16.21 12.00
N ARG A 60 13.54 15.19 11.97
CA ARG A 60 13.55 14.17 10.90
C ARG A 60 13.13 14.74 9.55
N ILE A 61 12.12 15.60 9.49
CA ILE A 61 11.74 16.27 8.25
C ILE A 61 12.92 17.12 7.75
N SER A 62 13.57 17.88 8.64
CA SER A 62 14.73 18.69 8.31
C SER A 62 15.92 17.86 7.80
N GLU A 63 16.15 16.66 8.33
CA GLU A 63 17.20 15.73 7.87
C GLU A 63 16.91 15.14 6.47
N ILE A 64 15.64 15.08 6.06
CA ILE A 64 15.21 14.52 4.77
C ILE A 64 15.26 15.58 3.65
N LEU A 65 14.98 16.83 4.00
CA LEU A 65 15.06 17.99 3.12
C LEU A 65 16.54 18.41 2.90
N ARG A 66 16.79 19.20 1.85
CA ARG A 66 18.14 19.70 1.52
C ARG A 66 18.52 20.85 2.44
N ASN A 67 19.82 21.12 2.55
CA ASN A 67 20.35 22.22 3.37
C ASN A 67 19.85 23.63 2.97
N ASN A 68 19.41 23.81 1.72
CA ASN A 68 18.86 25.08 1.23
C ASN A 68 17.33 25.14 1.30
N ASP A 69 16.67 24.04 1.68
CA ASP A 69 15.24 24.03 1.91
C ASP A 69 14.97 24.59 3.32
N SER A 70 13.92 25.40 3.45
CA SER A 70 13.53 25.99 4.74
C SER A 70 12.30 25.26 5.28
N LEU A 71 12.28 24.97 6.59
CA LEU A 71 11.19 24.25 7.26
C LEU A 71 10.64 25.05 8.45
N TYR A 72 9.33 25.19 8.51
CA TYR A 72 8.60 25.95 9.52
C TYR A 72 7.53 25.08 10.15
N ARG A 73 7.26 25.29 11.44
CA ARG A 73 6.12 24.71 12.13
C ARG A 73 5.02 25.77 12.20
N ILE A 74 4.00 25.60 11.38
CA ILE A 74 2.94 26.60 11.21
C ILE A 74 1.73 26.35 12.11
N ALA A 75 1.55 25.11 12.60
CA ALA A 75 0.55 24.75 13.60
C ALA A 75 1.05 23.57 14.46
N GLU A 76 0.18 23.05 15.34
CA GLU A 76 0.53 21.97 16.26
C GLU A 76 1.12 20.75 15.54
N ASN A 77 0.38 20.21 14.55
CA ASN A 77 0.74 19.04 13.75
C ASN A 77 1.07 19.38 12.28
N ARG A 78 1.25 20.67 11.95
CA ARG A 78 1.49 21.12 10.56
C ARG A 78 2.83 21.82 10.40
N PHE A 79 3.50 21.46 9.32
CA PHE A 79 4.77 22.00 8.90
C PHE A 79 4.67 22.54 7.47
N ALA A 80 5.37 23.63 7.19
CA ALA A 80 5.47 24.18 5.84
C ALA A 80 6.95 24.19 5.42
N ALA A 81 7.23 23.83 4.18
CA ALA A 81 8.57 23.92 3.63
C ALA A 81 8.62 24.75 2.35
N ILE A 82 9.71 25.49 2.18
CA ILE A 82 10.04 26.24 0.96
C ILE A 82 11.24 25.54 0.33
N LEU A 83 11.11 25.18 -0.94
CA LEU A 83 12.15 24.52 -1.74
C LEU A 83 12.55 25.46 -2.89
N PRO A 84 13.57 26.30 -2.68
CA PRO A 84 14.11 27.18 -3.71
C PRO A 84 14.57 26.40 -4.94
N VAL A 85 14.47 27.02 -6.12
CA VAL A 85 14.99 26.47 -7.40
C VAL A 85 14.55 25.01 -7.61
N THR A 86 13.28 24.73 -7.33
CA THR A 86 12.71 23.39 -7.37
C THR A 86 11.43 23.41 -8.17
N TYR A 87 11.42 22.59 -9.20
CA TYR A 87 10.24 22.32 -10.02
C TYR A 87 9.32 21.32 -9.31
N GLU A 88 8.06 21.28 -9.73
CA GLU A 88 7.00 20.46 -9.17
C GLU A 88 7.41 19.02 -8.88
N ALA A 89 7.98 18.32 -9.87
CA ALA A 89 8.40 16.94 -9.68
C ALA A 89 9.57 16.74 -8.70
N GLY A 90 10.39 17.77 -8.44
CA GLY A 90 11.36 17.76 -7.34
C GLY A 90 10.66 17.85 -5.98
N GLY A 91 9.61 18.67 -5.87
CA GLY A 91 8.78 18.76 -4.67
C GLY A 91 7.99 17.48 -4.40
N GLU A 92 7.41 16.88 -5.42
CA GLU A 92 6.71 15.58 -5.33
C GLU A 92 7.65 14.46 -4.86
N ALA A 93 8.87 14.42 -5.39
CA ALA A 93 9.89 13.47 -4.95
C ALA A 93 10.29 13.69 -3.47
N ALA A 94 10.32 14.94 -3.01
CA ALA A 94 10.54 15.26 -1.60
C ALA A 94 9.34 14.83 -0.73
N ALA A 95 8.10 15.10 -1.17
CA ALA A 95 6.88 14.67 -0.50
C ALA A 95 6.81 13.15 -0.34
N LEU A 96 7.05 12.39 -1.41
CA LEU A 96 7.13 10.91 -1.38
C LEU A 96 8.19 10.41 -0.40
N ARG A 97 9.37 11.04 -0.39
CA ARG A 97 10.46 10.68 0.51
C ARG A 97 10.09 10.92 1.98
N LEU A 98 9.42 12.03 2.27
CA LEU A 98 8.89 12.31 3.61
C LEU A 98 7.86 11.24 4.00
N LYS A 99 6.86 10.98 3.13
CA LYS A 99 5.79 9.99 3.35
C LYS A 99 6.32 8.59 3.61
N LYS A 100 7.47 8.22 3.03
CA LYS A 100 8.12 6.93 3.26
C LYS A 100 8.95 6.90 4.54
N LEU A 101 9.90 7.82 4.68
CA LEU A 101 10.94 7.72 5.70
C LEU A 101 10.47 8.15 7.09
N ILE A 102 9.48 9.06 7.18
CA ILE A 102 9.00 9.54 8.48
C ILE A 102 8.22 8.44 9.21
N PRO A 103 7.21 7.76 8.61
CA PRO A 103 6.54 6.64 9.25
C PRO A 103 7.50 5.53 9.69
N GLU A 104 8.42 5.11 8.82
CA GLU A 104 9.43 4.09 9.12
C GLU A 104 10.25 4.48 10.35
N ARG A 105 10.89 5.66 10.32
CA ARG A 105 11.82 6.09 11.38
C ARG A 105 11.16 6.51 12.69
N ILE A 106 9.93 7.03 12.63
CA ILE A 106 9.21 7.48 13.83
C ILE A 106 8.51 6.30 14.51
N SER A 107 7.93 5.38 13.74
CA SER A 107 7.28 4.19 14.32
C SER A 107 8.27 3.33 15.09
N GLU A 108 9.50 3.16 14.58
CA GLU A 108 10.61 2.48 15.29
C GLU A 108 10.98 3.16 16.61
N CYS A 109 10.89 4.49 16.68
CA CYS A 109 11.35 5.26 17.83
C CYS A 109 10.28 5.46 18.91
N LEU A 110 9.00 5.43 18.54
CA LEU A 110 7.87 5.77 19.43
C LEU A 110 6.91 4.60 19.66
N ASN A 111 7.12 3.43 19.03
CA ASN A 111 6.21 2.29 19.04
C ASN A 111 4.76 2.66 18.67
N MET A 112 4.58 3.72 17.88
CA MET A 112 3.27 4.19 17.47
C MET A 112 3.25 4.42 15.96
N PRO A 113 2.28 3.83 15.23
CA PRO A 113 2.11 4.11 13.82
C PRO A 113 1.89 5.61 13.60
N CYS A 114 2.70 6.18 12.72
CA CYS A 114 2.63 7.57 12.34
C CYS A 114 2.42 7.65 10.83
N SER A 115 1.47 8.45 10.38
CA SER A 115 1.29 8.74 8.96
C SER A 115 1.25 10.24 8.74
N LEU A 116 1.53 10.66 7.51
CA LEU A 116 1.58 12.07 7.14
C LEU A 116 1.02 12.32 5.74
N SER A 117 0.24 13.38 5.60
CA SER A 117 -0.20 13.89 4.31
C SER A 117 0.65 15.08 3.90
N VAL A 118 0.88 15.22 2.59
CA VAL A 118 1.68 16.32 2.03
C VAL A 118 0.95 16.94 0.85
N GLY A 119 0.68 18.25 0.93
CA GLY A 119 0.33 19.06 -0.23
C GLY A 119 1.59 19.62 -0.89
N VAL A 120 1.61 19.67 -2.22
CA VAL A 120 2.71 20.17 -3.04
C VAL A 120 2.21 21.28 -3.97
N LEU A 121 2.94 22.39 -4.03
CA LEU A 121 2.62 23.47 -4.96
C LEU A 121 3.89 24.08 -5.56
N SER A 122 4.08 23.93 -6.87
CA SER A 122 5.11 24.66 -7.61
C SER A 122 4.57 26.01 -8.05
N VAL A 123 5.36 27.06 -7.84
CA VAL A 123 5.04 28.43 -8.26
C VAL A 123 5.89 28.78 -9.48
N ASP A 124 5.23 29.21 -10.56
CA ASP A 124 5.92 29.74 -11.74
C ASP A 124 6.36 31.19 -11.47
N PRO A 125 7.59 31.58 -11.84
CA PRO A 125 8.07 32.94 -11.63
C PRO A 125 7.19 34.00 -12.31
N ASN A 126 6.50 33.67 -13.40
CA ASN A 126 5.66 34.64 -14.11
C ASN A 126 4.26 34.79 -13.52
N GLU A 127 3.87 33.95 -12.56
CA GLU A 127 2.56 34.06 -11.91
C GLU A 127 2.57 35.11 -10.80
N THR A 128 1.75 36.16 -10.95
CA THR A 128 1.48 37.13 -9.89
C THR A 128 0.47 36.54 -8.90
N THR A 129 0.95 35.70 -8.00
CA THR A 129 0.09 35.04 -7.01
C THR A 129 0.33 35.64 -5.63
N ASP A 130 -0.75 36.07 -4.98
CA ASP A 130 -0.74 36.48 -3.58
C ASP A 130 -0.47 35.26 -2.68
N HIS A 131 0.33 35.43 -1.63
CA HIS A 131 0.69 34.39 -0.66
C HIS A 131 -0.54 33.69 -0.06
N LYS A 132 -1.66 34.41 0.10
CA LYS A 132 -2.93 33.82 0.56
C LYS A 132 -3.51 32.80 -0.42
N ASN A 133 -3.45 33.08 -1.72
CA ASN A 133 -3.94 32.18 -2.77
C ASN A 133 -3.04 30.94 -2.90
N LEU A 134 -1.73 31.11 -2.69
CA LEU A 134 -0.78 29.99 -2.65
C LEU A 134 -1.09 29.04 -1.50
N LEU A 135 -1.28 29.57 -0.28
CA LEU A 135 -1.66 28.76 0.88
C LEU A 135 -2.99 28.03 0.66
N ALA A 136 -4.00 28.71 0.12
CA ALA A 136 -5.29 28.06 -0.18
C ALA A 136 -5.16 26.93 -1.21
N SER A 137 -4.27 27.09 -2.21
CA SER A 137 -4.01 26.06 -3.21
C SER A 137 -3.25 24.87 -2.62
N LEU A 138 -2.31 25.14 -1.72
CA LEU A 138 -1.53 24.14 -1.01
C LEU A 138 -2.39 23.33 -0.01
N GLU A 139 -3.33 23.98 0.69
CA GLU A 139 -4.33 23.29 1.54
C GLU A 139 -5.26 22.39 0.73
N LYS A 140 -5.71 22.84 -0.47
CA LYS A 140 -6.50 22.00 -1.37
C LYS A 140 -5.74 20.75 -1.80
N ASP A 141 -4.45 20.88 -2.05
CA ASP A 141 -3.61 19.75 -2.44
C ASP A 141 -3.38 18.78 -1.28
N LEU A 142 -3.11 19.31 -0.07
CA LEU A 142 -3.05 18.51 1.16
C LEU A 142 -4.34 17.70 1.39
N PHE A 143 -5.50 18.34 1.22
CA PHE A 143 -6.79 17.68 1.41
C PHE A 143 -7.00 16.53 0.41
N ARG A 144 -6.59 16.69 -0.85
CA ARG A 144 -6.62 15.60 -1.83
C ARG A 144 -5.73 14.43 -1.42
N ASP A 145 -4.53 14.72 -0.90
CA ASP A 145 -3.62 13.69 -0.41
C ASP A 145 -4.22 12.91 0.78
N GLN A 146 -4.98 13.58 1.64
CA GLN A 146 -5.74 12.95 2.72
C GLN A 146 -6.87 12.05 2.20
N GLU A 147 -7.68 12.53 1.25
CA GLU A 147 -8.78 11.76 0.66
C GLU A 147 -8.30 10.47 -0.04
N CYS A 148 -7.22 10.55 -0.83
CA CYS A 148 -6.63 9.38 -1.48
C CYS A 148 -6.26 8.29 -0.47
N ARG A 149 -5.81 8.71 0.72
CA ARG A 149 -5.40 7.79 1.78
C ARG A 149 -6.59 7.12 2.48
N GLU A 150 -7.69 7.84 2.70
CA GLU A 150 -8.89 7.26 3.32
C GLU A 150 -9.47 6.12 2.45
N LEU A 151 -9.35 6.22 1.12
CA LEU A 151 -9.75 5.17 0.19
C LEU A 151 -8.91 3.89 0.34
N ASP A 152 -7.59 4.01 0.49
CA ASP A 152 -6.70 2.86 0.72
C ASP A 152 -7.09 2.09 1.99
N TYR A 153 -7.34 2.80 3.10
CA TYR A 153 -7.77 2.18 4.36
C TYR A 153 -9.15 1.54 4.28
N ALA A 154 -10.10 2.18 3.60
CA ALA A 154 -11.46 1.65 3.45
C ALA A 154 -11.49 0.36 2.60
N LEU A 155 -10.65 0.28 1.56
CA LEU A 155 -10.50 -0.93 0.73
C LEU A 155 -9.89 -2.08 1.52
N ILE A 156 -8.82 -1.82 2.28
CA ILE A 156 -8.18 -2.83 3.14
C ILE A 156 -9.16 -3.33 4.21
N LYS A 157 -9.94 -2.43 4.83
CA LYS A 157 -10.88 -2.80 5.89
C LYS A 157 -12.10 -3.59 5.39
N LYS A 158 -12.65 -3.24 4.22
CA LYS A 158 -13.78 -3.96 3.61
C LYS A 158 -13.43 -5.40 3.22
N GLU A 159 -12.19 -5.68 2.87
CA GLU A 159 -11.76 -7.06 2.56
C GLU A 159 -11.54 -7.92 3.82
N SER A 160 -11.19 -7.30 4.95
CA SER A 160 -11.02 -8.02 6.23
C SER A 160 -12.33 -8.35 6.96
N GLU A 161 -13.42 -7.62 6.71
CA GLU A 161 -14.68 -7.76 7.46
C GLU A 161 -15.74 -8.67 6.80
N LYS A 162 -15.50 -9.19 5.59
CA LYS A 162 -16.27 -10.36 5.12
C LYS A 162 -15.62 -11.61 5.70
N GLU A 163 -15.94 -11.90 6.96
CA GLU A 163 -15.63 -13.17 7.61
C GLU A 163 -16.22 -14.32 6.76
N GLN A 164 -15.39 -14.85 5.86
CA GLN A 164 -15.63 -16.16 5.30
C GLN A 164 -15.41 -17.14 6.44
N THR A 165 -16.49 -17.80 6.86
CA THR A 165 -16.45 -18.95 7.76
C THR A 165 -15.32 -19.87 7.33
N ARG A 166 -14.42 -20.16 8.27
CA ARG A 166 -13.26 -21.02 8.02
C ARG A 166 -13.71 -22.47 8.15
N HIS A 167 -13.52 -23.28 7.11
CA HIS A 167 -13.97 -24.67 7.13
C HIS A 167 -12.79 -25.59 7.41
N VAL A 168 -12.98 -26.51 8.35
CA VAL A 168 -12.01 -27.57 8.66
C VAL A 168 -12.70 -28.90 8.49
N VAL A 169 -12.15 -29.76 7.64
CA VAL A 169 -12.62 -31.14 7.53
C VAL A 169 -11.57 -32.06 8.13
N ILE A 170 -11.99 -32.85 9.10
CA ILE A 170 -11.18 -33.91 9.69
C ILE A 170 -11.67 -35.21 9.07
N LEU A 171 -10.79 -35.85 8.31
CA LEU A 171 -11.07 -37.08 7.60
C LEU A 171 -10.45 -38.26 8.35
N GLY A 172 -11.29 -39.17 8.85
CA GLY A 172 -10.88 -40.36 9.61
C GLY A 172 -11.96 -40.91 10.52
N ASP A 173 -11.68 -42.07 11.11
CA ASP A 173 -12.44 -42.65 12.20
C ASP A 173 -12.35 -41.77 13.45
N LYS A 174 -13.37 -41.89 14.31
CA LYS A 174 -13.46 -41.09 15.54
C LYS A 174 -12.34 -41.46 16.52
N LEU A 175 -11.28 -40.66 16.51
CA LEU A 175 -10.26 -40.65 17.54
C LEU A 175 -10.64 -39.59 18.60
N PRO A 176 -10.59 -39.91 19.91
CA PRO A 176 -10.95 -38.96 20.97
C PRO A 176 -10.16 -37.65 20.92
N GLU A 177 -8.90 -37.72 20.47
CA GLU A 177 -8.04 -36.55 20.30
C GLU A 177 -8.53 -35.62 19.18
N LEU A 178 -9.05 -36.17 18.08
CA LEU A 178 -9.59 -35.39 16.97
C LEU A 178 -10.94 -34.76 17.32
N ASP A 179 -11.76 -35.43 18.12
CA ASP A 179 -13.01 -34.85 18.66
C ASP A 179 -12.71 -33.65 19.58
N ALA A 180 -11.64 -33.73 20.37
CA ALA A 180 -11.16 -32.61 21.19
C ALA A 180 -10.64 -31.45 20.32
N VAL A 181 -9.85 -31.73 19.27
CA VAL A 181 -9.41 -30.74 18.28
C VAL A 181 -10.62 -30.05 17.62
N ALA A 182 -11.63 -30.82 17.19
CA ALA A 182 -12.83 -30.29 16.57
C ALA A 182 -13.56 -29.32 17.50
N SER A 183 -13.74 -29.72 18.76
CA SER A 183 -14.38 -28.89 19.79
C SER A 183 -13.66 -27.56 20.01
N ILE A 184 -12.31 -27.58 20.06
CA ILE A 184 -11.50 -26.37 20.23
C ILE A 184 -11.58 -25.46 19.01
N LEU A 185 -11.57 -26.02 17.80
CA LEU A 185 -11.65 -25.25 16.55
C LEU A 185 -13.04 -24.62 16.37
N SER A 186 -14.12 -25.31 16.75
CA SER A 186 -15.48 -24.75 16.72
C SER A 186 -15.65 -23.54 17.64
N LEU A 187 -14.87 -23.42 18.71
CA LEU A 187 -14.86 -22.23 19.57
C LEU A 187 -14.10 -21.04 18.97
N LYS A 188 -13.38 -21.23 17.84
CA LYS A 188 -12.57 -20.21 17.15
C LYS A 188 -13.15 -19.83 15.79
N ASP A 189 -14.49 -19.77 15.70
CA ASP A 189 -15.23 -19.40 14.48
C ASP A 189 -14.90 -20.27 13.25
N CYS A 190 -14.55 -21.53 13.48
CA CYS A 190 -14.33 -22.52 12.43
C CYS A 190 -15.51 -23.49 12.38
N GLU A 191 -16.05 -23.72 11.18
CA GLU A 191 -16.99 -24.80 10.94
C GLU A 191 -16.21 -26.10 10.74
N VAL A 192 -16.37 -27.03 11.68
CA VAL A 192 -15.60 -28.27 11.68
C VAL A 192 -16.50 -29.44 11.32
N HIS A 193 -16.09 -30.22 10.32
CA HIS A 193 -16.78 -31.45 9.93
C HIS A 193 -15.87 -32.66 10.15
N CYS A 194 -16.29 -33.56 11.05
CA CYS A 194 -15.62 -34.85 11.25
C CYS A 194 -16.32 -35.90 10.38
N ILE A 195 -15.63 -36.40 9.37
CA ILE A 195 -16.21 -37.25 8.33
C ILE A 195 -15.33 -38.50 8.14
N SER A 196 -15.94 -39.68 8.15
CA SER A 196 -15.22 -40.95 7.94
C SER A 196 -15.02 -41.31 6.46
N THR A 197 -15.80 -40.72 5.54
CA THR A 197 -15.73 -41.01 4.10
C THR A 197 -15.14 -39.86 3.30
N LEU A 198 -14.17 -40.18 2.45
CA LEU A 198 -13.44 -39.19 1.64
C LEU A 198 -14.38 -38.32 0.79
N GLU A 199 -15.31 -38.92 0.06
CA GLU A 199 -16.17 -38.17 -0.86
C GLU A 199 -17.05 -37.14 -0.15
N ARG A 200 -17.58 -37.48 1.03
CA ARG A 200 -18.35 -36.53 1.84
C ARG A 200 -17.46 -35.42 2.36
N GLY A 201 -16.22 -35.76 2.77
CA GLY A 201 -15.24 -34.77 3.22
C GLY A 201 -14.88 -33.77 2.13
N LEU A 202 -14.63 -34.25 0.92
CA LEU A 202 -14.33 -33.37 -0.23
C LEU A 202 -15.54 -32.53 -0.62
N ASN A 203 -16.75 -33.12 -0.65
CA ASN A 203 -17.97 -32.37 -0.94
C ASN A 203 -18.27 -31.28 0.10
N ALA A 204 -17.90 -31.49 1.37
CA ALA A 204 -18.01 -30.45 2.41
C ALA A 204 -17.01 -29.31 2.22
N LEU A 205 -15.93 -29.52 1.46
CA LEU A 205 -14.97 -28.46 1.11
C LEU A 205 -15.26 -27.81 -0.25
N ARG A 206 -16.02 -28.48 -1.13
CA ARG A 206 -16.41 -27.92 -2.44
C ARG A 206 -17.25 -26.66 -2.26
N GLY A 207 -16.94 -25.63 -3.03
CA GLY A 207 -17.56 -24.31 -2.92
C GLY A 207 -16.98 -23.41 -1.82
N HIS A 208 -16.12 -23.94 -0.94
CA HIS A 208 -15.47 -23.15 0.11
C HIS A 208 -14.05 -22.75 -0.29
N LYS A 209 -13.79 -21.44 -0.37
CA LYS A 209 -12.47 -20.89 -0.76
C LYS A 209 -11.41 -21.02 0.34
N LYS A 210 -11.80 -21.33 1.58
CA LYS A 210 -10.91 -21.41 2.75
C LYS A 210 -11.17 -22.69 3.54
N GLY A 211 -10.61 -23.78 3.04
CA GLY A 211 -10.70 -25.11 3.63
C GLY A 211 -9.35 -25.63 4.11
N VAL A 212 -9.31 -26.24 5.29
CA VAL A 212 -8.20 -27.06 5.76
C VAL A 212 -8.68 -28.50 5.87
N LEU A 213 -7.95 -29.43 5.25
CA LEU A 213 -8.20 -30.86 5.34
C LEU A 213 -7.16 -31.50 6.27
N VAL A 214 -7.62 -32.06 7.39
CA VAL A 214 -6.78 -32.86 8.30
C VAL A 214 -7.06 -34.33 8.03
N VAL A 215 -6.03 -35.07 7.62
CA VAL A 215 -6.14 -36.50 7.29
C VAL A 215 -5.59 -37.32 8.46
N ALA A 216 -6.47 -38.09 9.09
CA ALA A 216 -6.16 -38.91 10.24
C ALA A 216 -5.31 -40.16 9.86
N PRO A 217 -4.59 -40.75 10.82
CA PRO A 217 -3.59 -41.78 10.54
C PRO A 217 -4.19 -43.17 10.24
N ASP A 218 -5.48 -43.37 10.47
CA ASP A 218 -6.24 -44.61 10.26
C ASP A 218 -6.66 -44.84 8.80
N ILE A 219 -6.63 -43.81 7.95
CA ILE A 219 -6.89 -43.97 6.53
C ILE A 219 -5.79 -44.81 5.88
N SER A 220 -6.20 -45.84 5.13
CA SER A 220 -5.31 -46.77 4.42
C SER A 220 -4.19 -46.02 3.68
N VAL A 221 -2.94 -46.44 3.91
CA VAL A 221 -1.74 -45.84 3.32
C VAL A 221 -1.77 -45.93 1.78
N GLU A 222 -2.39 -46.97 1.24
CA GLU A 222 -2.49 -47.23 -0.19
C GLU A 222 -3.40 -46.23 -0.92
N SER A 223 -4.42 -45.69 -0.25
CA SER A 223 -5.39 -44.76 -0.85
C SER A 223 -5.02 -43.28 -0.70
N ARG A 224 -4.04 -42.95 0.16
CA ARG A 224 -3.61 -41.55 0.41
C ARG A 224 -3.04 -40.83 -0.83
N PRO A 225 -2.10 -41.42 -1.59
CA PRO A 225 -1.49 -40.72 -2.73
C PRO A 225 -2.51 -40.40 -3.82
N GLU A 226 -3.41 -41.35 -4.12
CA GLU A 226 -4.48 -41.17 -5.10
C GLU A 226 -5.48 -40.11 -4.65
N THR A 227 -5.79 -40.08 -3.35
CA THR A 227 -6.64 -39.06 -2.74
C THR A 227 -6.05 -37.66 -2.92
N TYR A 228 -4.77 -37.46 -2.58
CA TYR A 228 -4.14 -36.15 -2.74
C TYR A 228 -4.03 -35.73 -4.20
N LYS A 229 -3.74 -36.67 -5.12
CA LYS A 229 -3.78 -36.40 -6.57
C LYS A 229 -5.17 -35.97 -7.02
N LYS A 230 -6.23 -36.61 -6.54
CA LYS A 230 -7.63 -36.27 -6.86
C LYS A 230 -7.97 -34.86 -6.37
N ILE A 231 -7.56 -34.51 -5.15
CA ILE A 231 -7.76 -33.17 -4.56
C ILE A 231 -7.03 -32.11 -5.38
N ARG A 232 -5.74 -32.32 -5.68
CA ARG A 232 -4.94 -31.35 -6.44
C ARG A 232 -5.35 -31.23 -7.91
N SER A 233 -6.01 -32.25 -8.47
CA SER A 233 -6.54 -32.20 -9.84
C SER A 233 -7.93 -31.55 -9.92
N ASP A 234 -8.63 -31.40 -8.80
CA ASP A 234 -9.95 -30.77 -8.75
C ASP A 234 -9.80 -29.25 -8.62
N ARG A 235 -10.34 -28.50 -9.58
CA ARG A 235 -10.26 -27.03 -9.63
C ARG A 235 -10.91 -26.35 -8.43
N GLU A 236 -11.90 -26.96 -7.80
CA GLU A 236 -12.55 -26.37 -6.63
C GLU A 236 -11.77 -26.62 -5.34
N LEU A 237 -10.89 -27.62 -5.34
CA LEU A 237 -10.18 -28.10 -4.15
C LEU A 237 -8.67 -27.83 -4.17
N HIS A 238 -8.13 -27.37 -5.31
CA HIS A 238 -6.68 -27.20 -5.51
C HIS A 238 -6.01 -26.27 -4.47
N ASP A 239 -6.75 -25.28 -3.96
CA ASP A 239 -6.28 -24.29 -2.99
C ASP A 239 -6.42 -24.73 -1.52
N ILE A 240 -6.97 -25.91 -1.25
CA ILE A 240 -7.13 -26.42 0.11
C ILE A 240 -5.77 -26.77 0.71
N TYR A 241 -5.59 -26.44 1.98
CA TYR A 241 -4.40 -26.80 2.74
C TYR A 241 -4.57 -28.20 3.34
N ILE A 242 -3.63 -29.09 3.09
CA ILE A 242 -3.69 -30.49 3.51
C ILE A 242 -2.66 -30.76 4.61
N ILE A 243 -3.16 -31.13 5.79
CA ILE A 243 -2.35 -31.60 6.94
C ILE A 243 -2.53 -33.12 7.04
N CYS A 244 -1.45 -33.88 6.96
CA CYS A 244 -1.47 -35.34 7.09
C CYS A 244 -0.92 -35.77 8.45
N LEU A 245 -1.67 -36.58 9.19
CA LEU A 245 -1.22 -37.20 10.43
C LEU A 245 -0.62 -38.60 10.14
N GLN A 246 0.59 -38.85 10.63
CA GLN A 246 1.32 -40.08 10.40
C GLN A 246 1.69 -40.77 11.72
N LYS A 247 1.36 -42.05 11.87
CA LYS A 247 1.84 -42.85 13.01
C LYS A 247 3.35 -43.08 12.84
N ASN A 248 4.11 -42.80 13.89
CA ASN A 248 5.53 -43.17 13.96
C ASN A 248 5.62 -44.70 14.03
N SER A 249 5.80 -45.37 12.88
CA SER A 249 6.12 -46.80 12.88
C SER A 249 7.60 -46.96 13.24
N SER A 250 7.86 -47.65 14.33
CA SER A 250 9.19 -47.83 14.92
C SER A 250 10.17 -48.69 14.09
N MET A 251 9.88 -49.03 12.83
CA MET A 251 10.78 -49.79 11.95
C MET A 251 10.51 -49.51 10.46
N GLY A 252 11.47 -48.86 9.79
CA GLY A 252 11.98 -49.35 8.49
C GLY A 252 11.54 -48.69 7.18
N HIS A 253 10.33 -48.12 7.06
CA HIS A 253 9.91 -47.50 5.80
C HIS A 253 9.24 -46.15 6.06
N VAL A 254 10.04 -45.08 6.06
CA VAL A 254 9.54 -43.73 5.84
C VAL A 254 9.02 -43.71 4.40
N ILE A 255 7.74 -43.98 4.23
CA ILE A 255 7.07 -43.68 2.98
C ILE A 255 7.04 -42.15 2.94
N GLU A 256 8.04 -41.56 2.30
CA GLU A 256 8.01 -40.14 1.99
C GLU A 256 6.75 -39.90 1.17
N PRO A 257 5.81 -39.06 1.64
CA PRO A 257 4.66 -38.73 0.83
C PRO A 257 5.16 -38.09 -0.47
N PRO A 258 4.42 -38.27 -1.59
CA PRO A 258 4.86 -37.73 -2.87
C PRO A 258 5.06 -36.23 -2.72
N SER A 259 6.29 -35.77 -2.93
CA SER A 259 6.71 -34.39 -2.77
C SER A 259 5.74 -33.44 -3.49
N GLY A 260 5.12 -32.52 -2.74
CA GLY A 260 4.27 -31.46 -3.28
C GLY A 260 2.76 -31.74 -3.30
N LEU A 261 2.28 -32.90 -2.85
CA LEU A 261 0.82 -33.16 -2.76
C LEU A 261 0.20 -32.73 -1.43
N VAL A 262 0.98 -32.81 -0.34
CA VAL A 262 0.59 -32.45 1.03
C VAL A 262 1.36 -31.20 1.45
N ASP A 263 0.70 -30.26 2.14
CA ASP A 263 1.35 -29.03 2.59
C ASP A 263 2.13 -29.25 3.89
N GLU A 264 1.62 -30.09 4.79
CA GLU A 264 2.22 -30.33 6.10
C GLU A 264 2.00 -31.77 6.59
N ILE A 265 3.02 -32.36 7.22
CA ILE A 265 2.96 -33.72 7.77
C ILE A 265 3.29 -33.62 9.26
N LEU A 266 2.42 -34.16 10.10
CA LEU A 266 2.59 -34.16 11.55
C LEU A 266 2.57 -35.60 12.08
N PRO A 267 3.38 -35.91 13.11
CA PRO A 267 3.28 -37.17 13.81
C PRO A 267 1.94 -37.27 14.57
N ALA A 268 1.35 -38.46 14.60
CA ALA A 268 0.03 -38.68 15.17
C ALA A 268 -0.02 -38.47 16.70
N ASP A 269 1.12 -38.58 17.39
CA ASP A 269 1.29 -38.40 18.84
C ASP A 269 1.67 -36.96 19.24
N ILE A 270 1.59 -36.00 18.31
CA ILE A 270 2.06 -34.62 18.53
C ILE A 270 1.22 -33.79 19.52
N GLY A 271 0.05 -34.31 19.91
CA GLY A 271 -0.87 -33.68 20.85
C GLY A 271 -1.82 -32.65 20.22
N ILE A 272 -2.96 -32.45 20.89
CA ILE A 272 -4.10 -31.63 20.43
C ILE A 272 -3.68 -30.17 20.13
N ASP A 273 -2.89 -29.56 21.01
CA ASP A 273 -2.48 -28.16 20.89
C ASP A 273 -1.70 -27.89 19.61
N GLN A 274 -0.84 -28.83 19.22
CA GLN A 274 0.00 -28.67 18.04
C GLN A 274 -0.82 -28.83 16.75
N ILE A 275 -1.80 -29.72 16.72
CA ILE A 275 -2.74 -29.84 15.58
C ILE A 275 -3.52 -28.54 15.40
N VAL A 276 -4.06 -27.97 16.49
CA VAL A 276 -4.80 -26.69 16.45
C VAL A 276 -3.91 -25.55 15.97
N ARG A 277 -2.65 -25.49 16.40
CA ARG A 277 -1.68 -24.49 15.92
C ARG A 277 -1.38 -24.66 14.44
N SER A 278 -1.24 -25.88 13.97
CA SER A 278 -0.94 -26.18 12.56
C SER A 278 -2.12 -25.81 11.66
N VAL A 279 -3.37 -26.11 12.07
CA VAL A 279 -4.58 -25.64 11.38
C VAL A 279 -4.65 -24.10 11.35
N SER A 280 -4.30 -23.45 12.46
CA SER A 280 -4.25 -21.98 12.50
C SER A 280 -3.16 -21.40 11.58
N ALA A 281 -2.01 -22.05 11.49
CA ALA A 281 -0.92 -21.68 10.59
C ALA A 281 -1.33 -21.90 9.12
N ALA A 282 -2.01 -23.00 8.81
CA ALA A 282 -2.54 -23.30 7.49
C ALA A 282 -3.44 -22.17 6.97
N PHE A 283 -4.40 -21.69 7.77
CA PHE A 283 -5.23 -20.55 7.38
C PHE A 283 -4.41 -19.28 7.12
N ARG A 284 -3.38 -19.00 7.92
CA ARG A 284 -2.48 -17.86 7.67
C ARG A 284 -1.73 -18.02 6.35
N VAL A 285 -1.24 -19.21 6.05
CA VAL A 285 -0.55 -19.49 4.78
C VAL A 285 -1.50 -19.32 3.60
N MET A 286 -2.74 -19.79 3.70
CA MET A 286 -3.75 -19.58 2.66
C MET A 286 -4.10 -18.11 2.46
N ASP A 287 -4.28 -17.36 3.55
CA ASP A 287 -4.52 -15.91 3.52
C ASP A 287 -3.35 -15.20 2.81
N LEU A 288 -2.10 -15.56 3.14
CA LEU A 288 -0.91 -15.02 2.48
C LEU A 288 -0.80 -15.41 1.00
N LYS A 289 -1.04 -16.67 0.63
CA LYS A 289 -1.04 -17.13 -0.78
C LYS A 289 -2.05 -16.32 -1.61
N LYS A 290 -3.23 -16.05 -1.05
CA LYS A 290 -4.24 -15.22 -1.69
C LYS A 290 -3.73 -13.79 -1.92
N GLU A 291 -3.15 -13.15 -0.90
CA GLU A 291 -2.58 -11.80 -1.08
C GLU A 291 -1.43 -11.78 -2.10
N ILE A 292 -0.55 -12.80 -2.09
CA ILE A 292 0.53 -12.94 -3.08
C ILE A 292 -0.03 -13.09 -4.50
N SER A 293 -1.13 -13.83 -4.67
CA SER A 293 -1.79 -13.99 -5.99
C SER A 293 -2.35 -12.69 -6.58
N LYS A 294 -2.59 -11.67 -5.75
CA LYS A 294 -2.98 -10.33 -6.22
C LYS A 294 -1.80 -9.54 -6.81
N ILE A 295 -0.56 -9.85 -6.42
CA ILE A 295 0.63 -9.11 -6.85
C ILE A 295 0.78 -9.10 -8.38
N PRO A 296 0.70 -10.24 -9.10
CA PRO A 296 0.77 -10.24 -10.57
C PRO A 296 -0.31 -9.37 -11.21
N ILE A 297 -1.55 -9.43 -10.71
CA ILE A 297 -2.67 -8.64 -11.24
C ILE A 297 -2.38 -7.14 -11.08
N LEU A 298 -1.91 -6.73 -9.90
CA LEU A 298 -1.55 -5.34 -9.64
C LEU A 298 -0.39 -4.89 -10.52
N LEU A 299 0.61 -5.75 -10.75
CA LEU A 299 1.71 -5.46 -11.67
C LEU A 299 1.22 -5.30 -13.11
N ASP A 300 0.30 -6.14 -13.57
CA ASP A 300 -0.29 -6.02 -14.90
C ASP A 300 -1.07 -4.72 -15.05
N ILE A 301 -1.85 -4.32 -14.04
CA ILE A 301 -2.54 -3.03 -14.01
C ILE A 301 -1.53 -1.87 -14.08
N ILE A 302 -0.45 -1.93 -13.29
CA ILE A 302 0.60 -0.90 -13.30
C ILE A 302 1.27 -0.82 -14.69
N ASN A 303 1.60 -1.96 -15.30
CA ASN A 303 2.16 -2.01 -16.64
C ASN A 303 1.19 -1.43 -17.68
N PHE A 304 -0.09 -1.77 -17.59
CA PHE A 304 -1.14 -1.24 -18.45
C PHE A 304 -1.29 0.29 -18.31
N VAL A 305 -1.26 0.80 -17.07
CA VAL A 305 -1.26 2.24 -16.79
C VAL A 305 -0.03 2.93 -17.37
N GLY A 306 1.15 2.31 -17.25
CA GLY A 306 2.39 2.80 -17.87
C GLY A 306 2.31 2.89 -19.40
N CYS A 307 1.81 1.85 -20.06
CA CYS A 307 1.60 1.82 -21.50
C CYS A 307 0.59 2.88 -21.95
N THR A 308 -0.56 2.96 -21.28
CA THR A 308 -1.59 3.97 -21.56
C THR A 308 -1.03 5.38 -21.37
N SER A 309 -0.26 5.60 -20.30
CA SER A 309 0.41 6.87 -20.05
C SER A 309 1.35 7.26 -21.18
N HIS A 310 2.19 6.32 -21.65
CA HIS A 310 3.05 6.57 -22.79
C HIS A 310 2.26 6.92 -24.07
N GLN A 311 1.17 6.20 -24.34
CA GLN A 311 0.29 6.45 -25.49
C GLN A 311 -0.39 7.82 -25.43
N LEU A 312 -0.78 8.30 -24.24
CA LEU A 312 -1.37 9.63 -24.05
C LEU A 312 -0.38 10.78 -24.25
N ASN A 313 0.92 10.53 -24.08
CA ASN A 313 1.92 11.59 -24.19
C ASN A 313 2.03 12.12 -25.63
N GLN A 314 1.95 11.24 -26.63
CA GLN A 314 2.05 11.63 -28.06
C GLN A 314 0.95 12.62 -28.50
N PRO A 315 -0.36 12.33 -28.33
CA PRO A 315 -1.41 13.27 -28.72
C PRO A 315 -1.36 14.58 -27.92
N LEU A 316 -0.97 14.55 -26.64
CA LEU A 316 -0.80 15.77 -25.84
C LEU A 316 0.30 16.68 -26.41
N GLN A 317 1.45 16.12 -26.80
CA GLN A 317 2.52 16.89 -27.45
C GLN A 317 2.06 17.51 -28.77
N VAL A 318 1.27 16.77 -29.57
CA VAL A 318 0.69 17.30 -30.82
C VAL A 318 -0.28 18.45 -30.54
N ILE A 319 -1.15 18.32 -29.55
CA ILE A 319 -2.10 19.36 -29.15
C ILE A 319 -1.34 20.62 -28.71
N ILE A 320 -0.36 20.47 -27.82
CA ILE A 320 0.47 21.58 -27.32
C ILE A 320 1.17 22.28 -28.49
N GLY A 321 1.84 21.53 -29.37
CA GLY A 321 2.55 22.09 -30.52
C GLY A 321 1.64 22.84 -31.49
N LYS A 322 0.43 22.31 -31.76
CA LYS A 322 -0.56 23.01 -32.60
C LYS A 322 -1.06 24.30 -31.96
N ILE A 323 -1.31 24.31 -30.65
CA ILE A 323 -1.74 25.51 -29.93
C ILE A 323 -0.63 26.57 -29.94
N GLU A 324 0.63 26.18 -29.80
CA GLU A 324 1.77 27.10 -29.90
C GLU A 324 1.86 27.76 -31.28
N ILE A 325 1.71 26.98 -32.36
CA ILE A 325 1.67 27.52 -33.73
C ILE A 325 0.51 28.51 -33.90
N LEU A 326 -0.68 28.19 -33.38
CA LEU A 326 -1.85 29.08 -33.46
C LEU A 326 -1.65 30.38 -32.67
N LEU A 327 -1.02 30.30 -31.50
CA LEU A 327 -0.70 31.47 -30.68
C LEU A 327 0.38 32.35 -31.33
N LEU A 328 1.34 31.77 -32.05
CA LEU A 328 2.39 32.50 -32.77
C LEU A 328 1.86 33.25 -34.02
N ASN A 329 0.82 32.72 -34.66
CA ASN A 329 0.31 33.28 -35.91
C ASN A 329 -0.66 34.48 -35.72
N GLU A 330 -0.96 34.91 -34.49
CA GLU A 330 -1.82 36.07 -34.17
C GLU A 330 -3.16 36.16 -34.95
N MET A 331 -3.69 35.04 -35.45
CA MET A 331 -4.84 35.03 -36.37
C MET A 331 -6.23 35.05 -35.68
N GLY A 332 -6.35 35.59 -34.47
CA GLY A 332 -7.60 35.53 -33.72
C GLY A 332 -7.88 36.77 -32.90
N ASP A 333 -9.17 37.03 -32.66
CA ASP A 333 -9.61 38.04 -31.70
C ASP A 333 -9.13 37.69 -30.26
N GLU A 334 -9.19 38.66 -29.35
CA GLU A 334 -8.73 38.55 -27.95
C GLU A 334 -9.36 37.35 -27.21
N ASP A 335 -10.63 37.03 -27.49
CA ASP A 335 -11.34 35.88 -26.92
C ASP A 335 -10.75 34.55 -27.40
N THR A 336 -10.43 34.43 -28.69
CA THR A 336 -9.81 33.23 -29.27
C THR A 336 -8.43 32.98 -28.66
N CYS A 337 -7.64 34.04 -28.46
CA CYS A 337 -6.32 33.95 -27.83
C CYS A 337 -6.43 33.50 -26.36
N SER A 338 -7.41 34.01 -25.62
CA SER A 338 -7.71 33.60 -24.25
C SER A 338 -8.09 32.12 -24.16
N MET A 339 -8.98 31.65 -25.04
CA MET A 339 -9.38 30.23 -25.11
C MET A 339 -8.19 29.32 -25.43
N LEU A 340 -7.34 29.69 -26.40
CA LEU A 340 -6.15 28.90 -26.74
C LEU A 340 -5.15 28.81 -25.58
N LYS A 341 -4.95 29.89 -24.82
CA LYS A 341 -4.12 29.88 -23.60
C LYS A 341 -4.67 28.93 -22.54
N GLU A 342 -5.99 28.90 -22.35
CA GLU A 342 -6.62 27.99 -21.39
C GLU A 342 -6.52 26.53 -21.85
N ILE A 343 -6.75 26.22 -23.13
CA ILE A 343 -6.54 24.86 -23.66
C ILE A 343 -5.07 24.45 -23.50
N ARG A 344 -4.11 25.34 -23.77
CA ARG A 344 -2.67 25.07 -23.55
C ARG A 344 -2.41 24.71 -22.10
N LYS A 345 -2.96 25.48 -21.17
CA LYS A 345 -2.81 25.25 -19.72
C LYS A 345 -3.35 23.88 -19.33
N GLN A 346 -4.53 23.49 -19.80
CA GLN A 346 -5.09 22.17 -19.50
C GLN A 346 -4.28 21.03 -20.14
N ALA A 347 -3.80 21.20 -21.38
CA ALA A 347 -2.95 20.22 -22.04
C ALA A 347 -1.61 20.02 -21.32
N LEU A 348 -0.98 21.11 -20.84
CA LEU A 348 0.23 21.05 -20.03
C LEU A 348 -0.01 20.35 -18.68
N ARG A 349 -1.13 20.63 -18.01
CA ARG A 349 -1.49 19.92 -16.77
C ARG A 349 -1.72 18.43 -17.01
N ALA A 350 -2.40 18.06 -18.09
CA ALA A 350 -2.58 16.67 -18.46
C ALA A 350 -1.25 15.97 -18.76
N ALA A 351 -0.33 16.65 -19.45
CA ALA A 351 1.01 16.14 -19.73
C ALA A 351 1.84 15.94 -18.44
N ASP A 352 1.74 16.87 -17.49
CA ASP A 352 2.42 16.75 -16.20
C ASP A 352 1.86 15.60 -15.35
N ILE A 353 0.54 15.48 -15.22
CA ILE A 353 -0.13 14.33 -14.56
C ILE A 353 0.34 13.02 -15.22
N ASN A 354 0.36 12.99 -16.54
CA ASN A 354 0.79 11.82 -17.29
C ASN A 354 2.27 11.47 -17.04
N GLN A 355 3.14 12.48 -16.94
CA GLN A 355 4.54 12.29 -16.56
C GLN A 355 4.68 11.78 -15.12
N LYS A 356 3.86 12.26 -14.17
CA LYS A 356 3.80 11.76 -12.79
C LYS A 356 3.42 10.28 -12.76
N ILE A 357 2.38 9.88 -13.48
CA ILE A 357 1.98 8.46 -13.63
C ILE A 357 3.13 7.61 -14.18
N SER A 358 3.76 8.07 -15.27
CA SER A 358 4.91 7.38 -15.87
C SER A 358 6.10 7.20 -14.91
N ARG A 359 6.39 8.19 -14.06
CA ARG A 359 7.48 8.10 -13.06
C ARG A 359 7.14 7.10 -11.95
N LEU A 360 5.89 7.09 -11.46
CA LEU A 360 5.42 6.14 -10.44
C LEU A 360 5.53 4.69 -10.92
N VAL A 361 5.13 4.44 -12.17
CA VAL A 361 5.25 3.11 -12.79
C VAL A 361 6.72 2.67 -12.86
N LYS A 362 7.62 3.54 -13.34
CA LYS A 362 9.06 3.21 -13.45
C LYS A 362 9.72 2.93 -12.10
N HIS A 363 9.38 3.68 -11.05
CA HIS A 363 9.95 3.47 -9.72
C HIS A 363 9.51 2.13 -9.09
N ASN A 364 8.24 1.74 -9.24
CA ASN A 364 7.75 0.48 -8.69
C ASN A 364 8.35 -0.75 -9.38
N ILE A 365 8.55 -0.70 -10.71
CA ILE A 365 9.16 -1.80 -11.47
C ILE A 365 10.66 -1.97 -11.10
N SER A 366 11.40 -0.87 -10.95
CA SER A 366 12.83 -0.91 -10.60
C SER A 366 13.10 -1.42 -9.18
N THR A 367 12.16 -1.19 -8.25
CA THR A 367 12.29 -1.63 -6.85
C THR A 367 12.02 -3.14 -6.69
N ASN A 368 11.14 -3.72 -7.51
CA ASN A 368 10.82 -5.15 -7.48
C ASN A 368 11.84 -6.03 -8.23
N SER A 369 12.71 -5.47 -9.08
CA SER A 369 13.78 -6.22 -9.74
C SER A 369 15.01 -6.49 -8.85
N LYS A 370 15.00 -6.03 -7.58
CA LYS A 370 16.12 -6.14 -6.63
C LYS A 370 15.81 -7.01 -5.40
N ILE A 371 14.67 -7.68 -5.38
CA ILE A 371 14.28 -8.70 -4.40
C ILE A 371 14.24 -10.02 -5.15
#